data_AF-A0A1M5Z9I2-F1
#
_entry.id   AF-A0A1M5Z9I2-F1
#
_cell.length_a   1.000
_cell.length_b   1.000
_cell.length_c   1.000
_cell.angle_alpha   90.00
_cell.angle_beta   90.00
_cell.angle_gamma   90.00
#
_symmetry.space_group_name_H-M   'P 1'
#
loop_
_entity.id
_entity.type
_entity.pdbx_description
1 polymer ?
#
loop_
_entity_poly.entity_id
_entity_poly.type
_entity_poly.pdbx_seq_one_letter_code
_entity_poly.pdbx_strand_id
1 'polypeptide(L)'
;RGCQYTSKDYKRLLSSNSILGSMSRKGNPYDNAPMESFFQTLKTEYLYKIAFSTIEQAERCLKQWIDVYYNCRRLHSALGYKSPLFYEISRYHPFNLSA
;
A
#
# COMPACT_ATOMS: atom_id res chain seq x y z
N ARG A 1 -6.55 -14.71 -10.12
CA ARG A 1 -7.43 -14.15 -9.06
C ARG A 1 -7.30 -15.06 -7.85
N GLY A 2 -7.03 -14.53 -6.66
CA GLY A 2 -6.87 -15.33 -5.44
C GLY A 2 -8.22 -15.82 -4.91
N CYS A 3 -8.26 -17.07 -4.42
CA CYS A 3 -9.48 -17.69 -3.89
C CYS A 3 -10.08 -16.89 -2.71
N GLN A 4 -9.24 -16.28 -1.88
CA GLN A 4 -9.63 -15.46 -0.72
C GLN A 4 -10.53 -14.29 -1.15
N TYR A 5 -10.12 -13.56 -2.18
CA TYR A 5 -10.83 -12.39 -2.72
C TYR A 5 -12.12 -12.75 -3.48
N THR A 6 -12.26 -14.01 -3.91
CA THR A 6 -13.49 -14.50 -4.56
C THR A 6 -14.47 -15.16 -3.61
N SER A 7 -14.07 -15.37 -2.35
CA SER A 7 -14.87 -16.06 -1.34
C SER A 7 -16.17 -15.32 -1.02
N LYS A 8 -17.19 -16.07 -0.59
CA LYS A 8 -18.48 -15.50 -0.19
C LYS A 8 -18.33 -14.59 1.03
N ASP A 9 -17.49 -14.97 1.99
CA ASP A 9 -17.30 -14.23 3.23
C ASP A 9 -16.64 -12.87 2.96
N TYR A 10 -15.62 -12.84 2.10
CA TYR A 10 -15.01 -11.58 1.68
C TYR A 10 -16.01 -10.66 0.97
N LYS A 11 -16.81 -11.18 0.04
CA LYS A 11 -17.84 -10.39 -0.64
C LYS A 11 -18.91 -9.88 0.31
N ARG A 12 -19.30 -10.68 1.30
CA ARG A 12 -20.27 -10.29 2.33
C ARG A 12 -19.72 -9.14 3.18
N LEU A 13 -18.45 -9.22 3.58
CA LEU A 13 -17.76 -8.17 4.33
C LEU A 13 -17.68 -6.86 3.54
N LEU A 14 -17.39 -6.91 2.24
CA LEU A 14 -17.40 -5.71 1.40
C LEU A 14 -18.79 -5.09 1.31
N SER A 15 -19.81 -5.91 1.09
CA SER A 15 -21.21 -5.47 1.00
C SER A 15 -21.70 -4.82 2.31
N SER A 16 -21.36 -5.41 3.47
CA SER A 16 -21.75 -4.86 4.77
C SER A 16 -21.11 -3.51 5.09
N ASN A 17 -20.01 -3.17 4.41
CA ASN A 17 -19.31 -1.89 4.55
C ASN A 17 -19.58 -0.94 3.36
N SER A 18 -20.52 -1.28 2.47
CA SER A 18 -20.83 -0.50 1.26
C SER A 18 -19.62 -0.29 0.33
N ILE A 19 -18.68 -1.24 0.32
CA ILE A 19 -17.48 -1.20 -0.53
C ILE A 19 -17.71 -2.02 -1.80
N LEU A 20 -17.47 -1.41 -2.96
CA LEU A 20 -17.51 -2.12 -4.25
C LEU A 20 -16.19 -2.86 -4.48
N GLY A 21 -16.23 -4.19 -4.48
CA GLY A 21 -15.06 -5.02 -4.82
C GLY A 21 -14.75 -4.96 -6.32
N SER A 22 -13.64 -4.33 -6.68
CA SER A 22 -13.09 -4.41 -8.04
C SER A 22 -12.13 -5.58 -8.16
N MET A 23 -12.37 -6.46 -9.14
CA MET A 23 -11.44 -7.53 -9.49
C MET A 23 -11.00 -7.29 -10.92
N SER A 24 -9.70 -7.08 -11.13
CA SER A 24 -9.12 -6.85 -12.46
C SER A 24 -9.55 -7.91 -13.46
N ARG A 25 -9.82 -7.49 -14.69
CA ARG A 25 -10.15 -8.42 -15.79
C ARG A 25 -8.97 -9.37 -16.01
N LYS A 26 -9.27 -10.59 -16.46
CA LYS A 26 -8.22 -11.54 -16.84
C LYS A 26 -7.39 -10.90 -17.96
N GLY A 27 -6.06 -10.87 -17.79
CA GLY A 27 -5.14 -10.28 -18.77
C GLY A 27 -4.88 -8.78 -18.64
N ASN A 28 -5.33 -8.12 -17.57
CA ASN A 28 -4.97 -6.72 -17.28
C ASN A 28 -4.01 -6.63 -16.07
N PRO A 29 -2.69 -6.72 -16.26
CA PRO A 29 -1.71 -6.62 -15.16
C PRO A 29 -1.54 -5.19 -14.63
N TYR A 30 -1.91 -4.17 -15.42
CA TYR A 30 -1.67 -2.77 -15.08
C TYR A 30 -2.39 -2.33 -13.81
N ASP A 31 -3.57 -2.89 -13.52
CA ASP A 31 -4.34 -2.58 -12.31
C ASP A 31 -3.57 -2.97 -11.03
N ASN A 32 -2.71 -4.00 -11.09
CA ASN A 32 -1.94 -4.50 -9.95
C ASN A 32 -0.50 -3.95 -9.91
N ALA A 33 -0.04 -3.29 -10.97
CA ALA A 33 1.32 -2.76 -11.06
C ALA A 33 1.73 -1.86 -9.87
N PRO A 34 0.85 -0.99 -9.31
CA PRO A 34 1.19 -0.21 -8.11
C PRO A 34 1.50 -1.08 -6.89
N MET A 35 0.70 -2.14 -6.67
CA MET A 35 0.92 -3.08 -5.56
C MET A 35 2.17 -3.92 -5.77
N GLU A 36 2.45 -4.34 -7.01
CA GLU A 36 3.69 -5.06 -7.34
C GLU A 36 4.92 -4.20 -7.06
N SER A 37 4.89 -2.92 -7.46
CA SER A 37 5.95 -1.96 -7.16
C SER A 37 6.16 -1.77 -5.65
N PHE A 38 5.06 -1.65 -4.89
CA PHE A 38 5.11 -1.58 -3.42
C PHE A 38 5.79 -2.81 -2.81
N PHE A 39 5.35 -4.02 -3.16
CA PHE A 39 5.91 -5.24 -2.58
C PHE A 39 7.36 -5.48 -2.99
N GLN A 40 7.74 -5.13 -4.23
CA GLN A 40 9.12 -5.18 -4.66
C GLN A 40 9.99 -4.25 -3.80
N THR A 41 9.53 -3.02 -3.60
CA THR A 41 10.21 -2.01 -2.77
C THR A 41 10.37 -2.49 -1.32
N LEU A 42 9.30 -2.99 -0.71
CA LEU A 42 9.34 -3.53 0.66
C LEU A 42 10.37 -4.66 0.79
N LYS A 43 10.39 -5.59 -0.18
CA LYS A 43 11.32 -6.72 -0.15
C LYS A 43 12.76 -6.27 -0.29
N THR A 44 13.06 -5.44 -1.29
CA THR A 44 14.44 -5.06 -1.61
C THR A 44 15.02 -4.05 -0.62
N GLU A 45 14.23 -3.08 -0.18
CA GLU A 45 14.70 -2.03 0.73
C GLU A 45 14.78 -2.53 2.17
N TYR A 46 13.90 -3.46 2.59
CA TYR A 46 13.72 -3.86 3.98
C TYR A 46 13.85 -5.37 4.22
N LEU A 47 12.95 -6.19 3.68
CA LEU A 47 12.83 -7.60 4.12
C LEU A 47 14.07 -8.44 3.82
N TYR A 48 14.74 -8.22 2.70
CA TYR A 48 15.96 -8.97 2.37
C TYR A 48 17.17 -8.62 3.25
N LYS A 49 17.08 -7.57 4.08
CA LYS A 49 18.17 -7.11 4.95
C LYS A 49 17.96 -7.51 6.42
N ILE A 50 16.83 -8.14 6.75
CA ILE A 50 16.42 -8.37 8.13
C ILE A 50 15.93 -9.81 8.29
N ALA A 51 16.40 -10.47 9.34
CA ALA A 51 15.81 -11.72 9.83
C ALA A 51 14.92 -11.41 11.04
N PHE A 52 13.73 -12.01 11.07
CA PHE A 52 12.82 -11.91 12.21
C PHE A 52 12.85 -13.20 13.00
N SER A 53 12.91 -13.08 14.32
CA SER A 53 12.88 -14.22 15.24
C SER A 53 11.44 -14.64 15.57
N THR A 54 10.48 -13.73 15.50
CA THR A 54 9.05 -14.01 15.75
C THR A 54 8.13 -13.27 14.78
N ILE A 55 6.87 -13.70 14.70
CA ILE A 55 5.85 -13.04 13.89
C ILE A 55 5.55 -11.64 14.44
N GLU A 56 5.44 -11.49 15.76
CA GLU A 56 5.15 -10.21 16.42
C GLU A 56 6.26 -9.18 16.15
N GLN A 57 7.52 -9.65 16.09
CA GLN A 57 8.63 -8.80 15.69
C GLN A 57 8.48 -8.35 14.23
N ALA A 58 8.18 -9.28 13.32
CA ALA A 58 7.96 -8.98 11.91
C ALA A 58 6.83 -7.97 11.73
N GLU A 59 5.70 -8.14 12.41
CA GLU A 59 4.56 -7.23 12.38
C GLU A 59 4.93 -5.82 12.84
N ARG A 60 5.62 -5.69 13.98
CA ARG A 60 6.07 -4.37 14.48
C ARG A 60 7.03 -3.70 13.51
N CYS A 61 7.99 -4.46 12.99
CA CYS A 61 8.97 -3.97 12.04
C CYS A 61 8.33 -3.55 10.71
N LEU A 62 7.36 -4.31 10.21
CA LEU A 62 6.59 -3.99 9.01
C LEU A 62 5.75 -2.73 9.22
N LYS A 63 5.05 -2.64 10.35
CA LYS A 63 4.25 -1.45 10.70
C LYS A 63 5.12 -0.20 10.75
N GLN A 64 6.25 -0.27 11.44
CA GLN A 64 7.21 0.84 11.50
C GLN A 64 7.70 1.24 10.10
N TRP A 65 8.03 0.26 9.26
CA TRP A 65 8.50 0.54 7.91
C TRP A 65 7.41 1.18 7.05
N ILE A 66 6.17 0.69 7.11
CA ILE A 66 5.04 1.22 6.34
C ILE A 66 4.67 2.63 6.82
N ASP A 67 4.37 2.77 8.11
CA ASP A 67 3.77 3.99 8.66
C ASP A 67 4.80 5.13 8.72
N VAL A 68 6.03 4.85 9.15
CA VAL A 68 7.01 5.90 9.44
C VAL A 68 7.97 6.13 8.28
N TYR A 69 8.40 5.08 7.59
CA TYR A 69 9.34 5.24 6.48
C TYR A 69 8.63 5.40 5.14
N TYR A 70 7.87 4.40 4.69
CA TYR A 70 7.26 4.37 3.37
C TYR A 70 6.26 5.53 3.19
N ASN A 71 5.27 5.65 4.07
CA ASN A 71 4.21 6.65 3.94
C ASN A 71 4.71 8.08 4.22
N CYS A 72 5.53 8.27 5.26
CA CYS A 72 5.91 9.62 5.69
C CYS A 72 7.17 10.17 5.03
N ARG A 73 8.16 9.32 4.68
CA ARG A 73 9.52 9.78 4.33
C ARG A 73 9.97 9.39 2.92
N ARG A 74 9.59 8.21 2.43
CA ARG A 74 10.10 7.69 1.16
C ARG A 74 9.58 8.53 0.00
N LEU A 75 10.48 9.04 -0.85
CA LEU A 75 10.10 9.83 -2.02
C LEU A 75 9.78 8.94 -3.22
N HIS A 76 8.74 9.31 -3.96
CA HIS A 76 8.34 8.61 -5.18
C HIS A 76 8.43 9.55 -6.39
N SER A 77 9.19 9.16 -7.41
CA SER A 77 9.32 9.94 -8.65
C SER A 77 7.97 10.16 -9.34
N ALA A 78 7.11 9.14 -9.33
CA ALA A 78 5.73 9.22 -9.84
C ALA A 78 4.85 10.24 -9.10
N LEU A 79 5.23 10.63 -7.88
CA LEU A 79 4.52 11.61 -7.06
C LEU A 79 5.20 13.00 -7.07
N GLY A 80 6.12 13.24 -8.02
CA GLY A 80 6.91 14.48 -8.07
C GLY A 80 7.90 14.58 -6.91
N TYR A 81 8.52 13.46 -6.53
CA TYR A 81 9.45 13.35 -5.40
C TYR A 81 8.84 13.78 -4.07
N LYS A 82 7.58 13.42 -3.86
CA LYS A 82 6.85 13.55 -2.59
C LYS A 82 6.71 12.20 -1.90
N SER A 83 6.53 12.22 -0.58
CA SER A 83 6.11 11.01 0.15
C SER A 83 4.61 10.74 -0.08
N PRO A 84 4.17 9.47 0.01
CA PRO A 84 2.76 9.11 -0.19
C PRO A 84 1.81 9.95 0.68
N LEU A 85 2.10 10.08 1.98
CA LEU A 85 1.26 10.86 2.89
C LEU A 85 1.22 12.33 2.49
N PHE A 86 2.37 12.93 2.17
CA PHE A 86 2.41 14.34 1.77
C PHE A 86 1.67 14.56 0.44
N TYR A 87 1.77 13.62 -0.50
CA TYR A 87 1.03 13.68 -1.75
C TYR A 87 -0.48 13.64 -1.52
N GLU A 88 -0.98 12.72 -0.69
CA GLU A 88 -2.41 12.61 -0.37
C GLU A 88 -2.93 13.87 0.35
N ILE A 89 -2.20 14.38 1.35
CA ILE A 89 -2.55 15.62 2.04
C ILE A 89 -2.58 16.78 1.04
N SER A 90 -1.55 16.93 0.21
CA SER A 90 -1.49 18.01 -0.80
C SER A 90 -2.61 17.92 -1.84
N ARG A 91 -3.09 16.71 -2.14
CA ARG A 91 -4.14 16.46 -3.13
C ARG A 91 -5.54 16.77 -2.59
N TYR A 92 -5.79 16.46 -1.32
CA TYR A 92 -7.12 16.61 -0.70
C TYR A 92 -7.25 17.83 0.22
N HIS A 93 -6.17 18.57 0.45
CA HIS A 93 -6.20 19.87 1.12
C HIS A 93 -5.81 20.99 0.14
N PRO A 94 -6.79 21.70 -0.46
CA PRO A 94 -6.51 22.79 -1.41
C PRO A 94 -6.03 24.09 -0.75
N PHE A 95 -5.67 24.09 0.54
CA PHE A 95 -5.29 25.31 1.24
C PHE A 95 -3.77 25.59 1.14
N ASN A 96 -3.45 26.50 0.21
CA ASN A 96 -2.32 27.43 0.15
C ASN A 96 -1.08 27.11 1.03
N LEU A 97 -0.04 26.60 0.38
CA LEU A 97 1.35 26.83 0.82
C LEU A 97 1.92 27.97 -0.02
N SER A 98 1.46 29.19 0.27
CA SER A 98 2.22 30.42 0.04
C SER A 98 2.56 30.97 1.42
N ALA A 99 3.78 30.73 1.85
CA ALA A 99 4.48 31.53 2.85
C ALA A 99 5.84 31.89 2.26
#